data_AF-A0A1Q7HNK2-F1
#
_entry.id   AF-A0A1Q7HNK2-F1
#
_cell.length_a   1.000
_cell.length_b   1.000
_cell.length_c   1.000
_cell.angle_alpha   90.00
_cell.angle_beta   90.00
_cell.angle_gamma   90.00
#
_symmetry.space_group_name_H-M   'P 1'
#
loop_
_entity.id
_entity.type
_entity.pdbx_description
1 polymer ?
#
loop_
_entity_poly.entity_id
_entity_poly.type
_entity_poly.pdbx_seq_one_letter_code
_entity_poly.pdbx_strand_id
1 'polypeptide(L)'
;MNVYAGWGPEMARTRPDFGTESNTRVASMLEFTNGKASGLGIPLPRGTMKVYRAGADGSREFIGESAIDHTAADEKVRLYLGNAFDLAGERRQTNYRIDSTRQSAEESFEIRIRNHKKEPVDVRVVEHLNRWSTWRIVDSSDPYEKTDSKTIEFRVKAPPDGDKAVAYHVRYSW
;
A
#
# COMPACT_ATOMS: atom_id res chain seq x y z
N MET A 1 25.46 9.27 3.26
CA MET A 1 25.41 10.03 4.53
C MET A 1 24.07 9.76 5.18
N ASN A 2 24.08 9.14 6.35
CA ASN A 2 22.89 8.68 7.09
C ASN A 2 22.06 9.86 7.60
N VAL A 3 20.76 9.88 7.29
CA VAL A 3 19.81 10.95 7.70
C VAL A 3 18.99 10.53 8.95
N TYR A 4 19.47 9.57 9.74
CA TYR A 4 18.80 9.06 10.94
C TYR A 4 19.47 9.51 12.25
N ALA A 5 20.02 10.73 12.29
CA ALA A 5 20.59 11.31 13.49
C ALA A 5 19.66 12.43 14.01
N GLY A 6 18.67 12.08 14.84
CA GLY A 6 17.84 13.10 15.50
C GLY A 6 16.58 12.63 16.23
N TRP A 7 16.06 11.44 15.92
CA TRP A 7 14.83 10.94 16.56
C TRP A 7 15.16 10.03 17.74
N GLY A 8 15.00 10.54 18.97
CA GLY A 8 15.01 9.69 20.16
C GLY A 8 13.79 8.75 20.18
N PRO A 9 13.89 7.54 20.75
CA PRO A 9 12.76 6.59 20.84
C PRO A 9 11.53 7.18 21.56
N GLU A 10 11.71 8.16 22.43
CA GLU A 10 10.61 8.90 23.06
C GLU A 10 9.79 9.72 22.06
N MET A 11 10.40 10.31 21.03
CA MET A 11 9.67 11.11 20.04
C MET A 11 8.73 10.23 19.21
N ALA A 12 9.19 9.06 18.78
CA ALA A 12 8.34 8.10 18.06
C ALA A 12 7.16 7.61 18.89
N ARG A 13 7.32 7.49 20.22
CA ARG A 13 6.26 7.05 21.14
C ARG A 13 5.21 8.13 21.39
N THR A 14 5.64 9.37 21.59
CA THR A 14 4.83 10.44 22.19
C THR A 14 4.28 11.45 21.19
N ARG A 15 4.86 11.53 19.98
CA ARG A 15 4.40 12.47 18.97
C ARG A 15 3.13 11.98 18.26
N PRO A 16 2.04 12.78 18.25
CA PRO A 16 0.82 12.44 17.52
C PRO A 16 1.04 12.32 16.01
N ASP A 17 1.85 13.20 15.44
CA ASP A 17 2.15 13.34 14.00
C ASP A 17 3.16 12.29 13.47
N PHE A 18 3.72 11.46 14.34
CA PHE A 18 4.67 10.44 13.92
C PHE A 18 4.02 9.43 12.98
N GLY A 19 4.51 9.34 11.73
CA GLY A 19 3.98 8.42 10.73
C GLY A 19 2.58 8.77 10.21
N THR A 20 2.13 10.02 10.39
CA THR A 20 0.85 10.48 9.83
C THR A 20 0.97 11.03 8.40
N GLU A 21 2.19 11.24 7.90
CA GLU A 21 2.43 11.64 6.52
C GLU A 21 1.80 10.63 5.54
N SER A 22 1.10 11.15 4.55
CA SER A 22 0.48 10.32 3.51
C SER A 22 0.55 11.02 2.15
N ASN A 23 0.53 10.20 1.10
CA ASN A 23 0.45 10.66 -0.28
C ASN A 23 -0.94 10.33 -0.82
N THR A 24 -1.57 11.29 -1.49
CA THR A 24 -2.91 11.10 -2.04
C THR A 24 -2.94 10.31 -3.35
N ARG A 25 -1.78 10.17 -4.00
CA ARG A 25 -1.65 9.49 -5.29
C ARG A 25 -1.73 7.97 -5.11
N VAL A 26 -2.56 7.34 -5.92
CA VAL A 26 -2.67 5.88 -5.98
C VAL A 26 -1.77 5.35 -7.09
N ALA A 27 -0.85 4.45 -6.72
CA ALA A 27 0.06 3.83 -7.68
C ALA A 27 -0.66 2.80 -8.56
N SER A 28 -0.51 2.94 -9.88
CA SER A 28 -0.91 1.92 -10.85
C SER A 28 0.17 0.85 -10.91
N MET A 29 -0.17 -0.35 -10.45
CA MET A 29 0.74 -1.50 -10.37
C MET A 29 0.22 -2.65 -11.24
N LEU A 30 1.10 -3.25 -12.03
CA LEU A 30 0.84 -4.55 -12.69
C LEU A 30 1.56 -5.64 -11.90
N GLU A 31 0.83 -6.67 -11.47
CA GLU A 31 1.36 -7.80 -10.70
C GLU A 31 1.04 -9.10 -11.45
N PHE A 32 2.04 -9.94 -11.68
CA PHE A 32 1.87 -11.26 -12.31
C PHE A 32 2.93 -12.25 -11.81
N THR A 33 2.65 -13.55 -11.93
CA THR A 33 3.63 -14.61 -11.66
C THR A 33 4.32 -15.03 -12.95
N ASN A 34 5.66 -15.09 -12.94
CA ASN A 34 6.50 -15.53 -14.04
C ASN A 34 6.47 -17.07 -14.23
N GLY A 35 5.26 -17.63 -14.37
CA GLY A 35 5.05 -19.07 -14.50
C GLY A 35 4.69 -19.51 -15.92
N LYS A 36 4.80 -20.82 -16.16
CA LYS A 36 4.45 -21.44 -17.46
C LYS A 36 3.00 -21.19 -17.88
N ALA A 37 2.07 -21.15 -16.91
CA ALA A 37 0.67 -20.87 -17.16
C ALA A 37 0.43 -19.47 -17.75
N SER A 38 1.30 -18.51 -17.44
CA SER A 38 1.30 -17.15 -18.00
C SER A 38 1.97 -17.07 -19.38
N GLY A 39 2.33 -18.21 -19.99
CA GLY A 39 3.13 -18.28 -21.21
C GLY A 39 4.62 -17.90 -21.00
N LEU A 40 5.06 -17.81 -19.74
CA LEU A 40 6.43 -17.51 -19.33
C LEU A 40 7.06 -18.75 -18.64
N GLY A 41 7.75 -18.59 -17.51
CA GLY A 41 8.42 -19.68 -16.80
C GLY A 41 9.91 -19.82 -17.09
N ILE A 42 10.55 -18.74 -17.51
CA ILE A 42 12.00 -18.63 -17.70
C ILE A 42 12.55 -17.52 -16.82
N PRO A 43 13.83 -17.56 -16.41
CA PRO A 43 14.45 -16.44 -15.72
C PRO A 43 14.33 -15.15 -16.55
N LEU A 44 13.78 -14.10 -15.94
CA LEU A 44 13.70 -12.78 -16.55
C LEU A 44 14.98 -12.02 -16.22
N PRO A 45 15.76 -11.57 -17.22
CA PRO A 45 16.95 -10.79 -16.98
C PRO A 45 16.58 -9.38 -16.48
N ARG A 46 17.46 -8.80 -15.67
CA ARG A 46 17.38 -7.39 -15.31
C ARG A 46 17.29 -6.52 -16.57
N GLY A 47 16.35 -5.58 -16.59
CA GLY A 47 16.14 -4.70 -17.73
C GLY A 47 14.85 -3.89 -17.60
N THR A 48 14.50 -3.17 -18.65
CA THR A 48 13.26 -2.39 -18.71
C THR A 48 12.16 -3.19 -19.37
N MET A 49 11.06 -3.43 -18.65
CA MET A 49 9.83 -3.98 -19.20
C MET A 49 8.96 -2.85 -19.72
N LYS A 50 8.50 -2.97 -20.98
CA LYS A 50 7.50 -2.09 -21.58
C LYS A 50 6.16 -2.79 -21.62
N VAL A 51 5.14 -2.13 -21.10
CA VAL A 51 3.80 -2.69 -20.99
C VAL A 51 2.89 -2.04 -22.03
N TYR A 52 2.19 -2.90 -22.76
CA TYR A 52 1.22 -2.50 -23.77
C TYR A 52 -0.14 -3.10 -23.45
N ARG A 53 -1.20 -2.35 -23.72
CA ARG A 53 -2.59 -2.82 -23.67
C ARG A 53 -3.12 -2.97 -25.09
N ALA A 54 -3.98 -3.97 -25.33
CA ALA A 54 -4.73 -4.07 -26.57
C ALA A 54 -5.82 -2.98 -26.62
N GLY A 55 -5.78 -2.12 -27.63
CA GLY A 55 -6.84 -1.18 -27.95
C GLY A 55 -8.10 -1.88 -28.47
N ALA A 56 -9.23 -1.18 -28.51
CA ALA A 56 -10.50 -1.71 -29.00
C ALA A 56 -10.44 -2.15 -30.48
N ASP A 57 -9.51 -1.58 -31.25
CA ASP A 57 -9.20 -1.88 -32.64
C ASP A 57 -8.11 -2.94 -32.82
N GLY A 58 -7.61 -3.54 -31.73
CA GLY A 58 -6.51 -4.50 -31.74
C GLY A 58 -5.11 -3.87 -31.83
N SER A 59 -5.00 -2.54 -31.81
CA SER A 59 -3.70 -1.86 -31.72
C SER A 59 -3.03 -2.12 -30.36
N ARG A 60 -1.71 -1.90 -30.28
CA ARG A 60 -0.95 -1.99 -29.02
C ARG A 60 -0.65 -0.60 -28.49
N GLU A 61 -1.36 -0.20 -27.45
CA GLU A 61 -1.17 1.08 -26.78
C GLU A 61 -0.10 0.94 -25.69
N PHE A 62 0.92 1.79 -25.72
CA PHE A 62 1.91 1.84 -24.65
C PHE A 62 1.29 2.45 -23.39
N ILE A 63 1.34 1.74 -22.26
CA ILE A 63 0.72 2.17 -21.00
C ILE A 63 1.72 2.37 -19.86
N GLY A 64 3.01 2.05 -20.06
CA GLY A 64 4.05 2.33 -19.10
C GLY A 64 5.28 1.43 -19.24
N GLU A 65 6.33 1.79 -18.53
CA GLU A 65 7.54 0.99 -18.44
C GLU A 65 8.08 0.98 -17.01
N SER A 66 8.75 -0.10 -16.64
CA SER A 66 9.35 -0.27 -15.32
C SER A 66 10.63 -1.11 -15.44
N ALA A 67 11.63 -0.77 -14.64
CA ALA A 67 12.82 -1.61 -14.52
C ALA A 67 12.51 -2.81 -13.62
N ILE A 68 13.02 -3.98 -14.00
CA ILE A 68 13.02 -5.20 -13.18
C ILE A 68 14.45 -5.62 -12.89
N ASP A 69 14.67 -6.28 -11.76
CA ASP A 69 15.90 -7.03 -11.49
C ASP A 69 15.79 -8.45 -12.06
N HIS A 70 16.89 -9.21 -11.98
CA HIS A 70 16.88 -10.63 -12.29
C HIS A 70 15.80 -11.34 -11.46
N THR A 71 14.79 -11.87 -12.14
CA THR A 71 13.65 -12.54 -11.51
C THR A 71 13.65 -14.01 -11.93
N ALA A 72 13.63 -14.92 -10.96
CA ALA A 72 13.61 -16.35 -11.25
C ALA A 72 12.29 -16.79 -11.91
N ALA A 73 12.26 -18.00 -12.46
CA ALA A 73 11.01 -18.63 -12.86
C ALA A 73 10.08 -18.78 -11.64
N ASP A 74 8.78 -18.67 -11.88
CA ASP A 74 7.69 -18.81 -10.90
C ASP A 74 7.66 -17.75 -9.77
N GLU A 75 8.54 -16.75 -9.83
CA GLU A 75 8.51 -15.60 -8.93
C GLU A 75 7.47 -14.55 -9.34
N LYS A 76 7.02 -13.76 -8.36
CA LYS A 76 6.06 -12.67 -8.56
C LYS A 76 6.78 -11.41 -9.04
N VAL A 77 6.34 -10.86 -10.17
CA VAL A 77 6.80 -9.58 -10.73
C VAL A 77 5.77 -8.49 -10.42
N ARG A 78 6.25 -7.34 -9.95
CA ARG A 78 5.44 -6.13 -9.73
C ARG A 78 6.06 -4.96 -10.50
N LEU A 79 5.29 -4.38 -11.41
CA LEU A 79 5.70 -3.24 -12.23
C LEU A 79 4.90 -1.99 -11.83
N TYR A 80 5.59 -0.91 -11.51
CA TYR A 80 4.98 0.40 -11.32
C TYR A 80 4.83 1.08 -12.68
N LEU A 81 3.61 1.47 -13.04
CA LEU A 81 3.27 2.07 -14.35
C LEU A 81 2.95 3.57 -14.25
N GLY A 82 3.09 4.16 -13.06
CA GLY A 82 2.73 5.55 -12.80
C GLY A 82 1.64 5.68 -11.73
N ASN A 83 1.09 6.88 -11.59
CA ASN A 83 -0.02 7.13 -10.68
C ASN A 83 -1.33 7.18 -11.47
N ALA A 84 -2.38 6.57 -10.93
CA ALA A 84 -3.73 6.71 -11.46
C ALA A 84 -4.22 8.14 -11.23
N PHE A 85 -4.67 8.82 -12.28
CA PHE A 85 -5.17 10.20 -12.20
C PHE A 85 -6.64 10.26 -11.75
N ASP A 86 -7.35 9.15 -11.89
CA ASP A 86 -8.77 8.96 -11.58
C ASP A 86 -9.01 8.25 -10.25
N LEU A 87 -7.93 8.00 -9.48
CA LEU A 87 -8.00 7.45 -8.13
C LEU A 87 -7.28 8.38 -7.16
N ALA A 88 -7.85 8.57 -5.98
CA ALA A 88 -7.22 9.28 -4.88
C ALA A 88 -7.42 8.52 -3.56
N GLY A 89 -6.37 8.44 -2.74
CA GLY A 89 -6.42 7.79 -1.42
C GLY A 89 -6.05 8.79 -0.33
N GLU A 90 -6.94 9.08 0.60
CA GLU A 90 -6.66 9.98 1.72
C GLU A 90 -6.55 9.19 3.00
N ARG A 91 -5.48 9.42 3.77
CA ARG A 91 -5.27 8.80 5.08
C ARG A 91 -5.36 9.86 6.16
N ARG A 92 -6.21 9.61 7.16
CA ARG A 92 -6.42 10.51 8.29
C ARG A 92 -6.30 9.76 9.60
N GLN A 93 -5.47 10.26 10.52
CA GLN A 93 -5.50 9.85 11.91
C GLN A 93 -6.73 10.50 12.56
N THR A 94 -7.66 9.67 13.04
CA THR A 94 -8.92 10.13 13.67
C THR A 94 -8.82 10.15 15.19
N ASN A 95 -7.89 9.39 15.77
CA ASN A 95 -7.62 9.37 17.19
C ASN A 95 -6.14 9.05 17.47
N TYR A 96 -5.59 9.67 18.51
CA TYR A 96 -4.30 9.33 19.09
C TYR A 96 -4.38 9.47 20.61
N ARG A 97 -3.98 8.42 21.33
CA ARG A 97 -3.90 8.42 22.79
C ARG A 97 -2.65 7.70 23.26
N ILE A 98 -2.01 8.23 24.29
CA ILE A 98 -0.92 7.57 25.00
C ILE A 98 -1.32 7.28 26.45
N ASP A 99 -0.95 6.11 26.94
CA ASP A 99 -1.04 5.71 28.35
C ASP A 99 0.40 5.44 28.83
N SER A 100 0.99 6.44 29.48
CA SER A 100 2.37 6.36 29.99
C SER A 100 2.51 5.37 31.14
N THR A 101 1.46 5.17 31.94
CA THR A 101 1.45 4.22 33.06
C THR A 101 1.49 2.78 32.56
N ARG A 102 0.76 2.49 31.46
CA ARG A 102 0.74 1.15 30.83
C ARG A 102 1.73 0.99 29.67
N GLN A 103 2.58 1.98 29.42
CA GLN A 103 3.56 1.96 28.34
C GLN A 103 2.93 1.58 26.99
N SER A 104 1.82 2.22 26.65
CA SER A 104 1.05 1.91 25.45
C SER A 104 0.55 3.14 24.72
N ALA A 105 0.30 2.98 23.42
CA ALA A 105 -0.33 4.00 22.58
C ALA A 105 -1.44 3.38 21.75
N GLU A 106 -2.46 4.15 21.46
CA GLU A 106 -3.61 3.77 20.65
C GLU A 106 -3.82 4.79 19.54
N GLU A 107 -4.07 4.31 18.33
CA GLU A 107 -4.31 5.14 17.16
C GLU A 107 -5.49 4.61 16.37
N SER A 108 -6.32 5.53 15.88
CA SER A 108 -7.35 5.21 14.89
C SER A 108 -7.02 5.91 13.58
N PHE A 109 -7.19 5.19 12.47
CA PHE A 109 -7.03 5.73 11.13
C PHE A 109 -8.28 5.48 10.30
N GLU A 110 -8.58 6.44 9.43
CA GLU A 110 -9.55 6.32 8.35
C GLU A 110 -8.83 6.55 7.03
N ILE A 111 -9.03 5.65 6.07
CA ILE A 111 -8.44 5.68 4.75
C ILE A 111 -9.57 5.72 3.73
N ARG A 112 -9.73 6.83 3.04
CA ARG A 112 -10.78 7.03 2.05
C ARG A 112 -10.22 6.91 0.64
N ILE A 113 -10.76 5.98 -0.13
CA ILE A 113 -10.43 5.77 -1.54
C ILE A 113 -11.55 6.37 -2.37
N ARG A 114 -11.20 7.28 -3.28
CA ARG A 114 -12.11 7.88 -4.26
C ARG A 114 -11.79 7.33 -5.63
N ASN A 115 -12.81 6.84 -6.32
CA ASN A 115 -12.72 6.28 -7.66
C ASN A 115 -13.60 7.09 -8.62
N HIS A 116 -12.96 7.80 -9.54
CA HIS A 116 -13.62 8.59 -10.59
C HIS A 116 -13.80 7.80 -11.90
N LYS A 117 -13.45 6.51 -11.93
CA LYS A 117 -13.71 5.64 -13.08
C LYS A 117 -15.18 5.23 -13.13
N LYS A 118 -15.61 4.83 -14.33
CA LYS A 118 -16.93 4.23 -14.59
C LYS A 118 -17.03 2.75 -14.20
N GLU A 119 -15.93 2.15 -13.79
CA GLU A 119 -15.83 0.75 -13.37
C GLU A 119 -15.31 0.65 -11.94
N PRO A 120 -15.68 -0.43 -11.20
CA PRO A 120 -15.12 -0.66 -9.87
C PRO A 120 -13.63 -0.98 -9.97
N VAL A 121 -12.85 -0.56 -8.97
CA VAL A 121 -11.41 -0.82 -8.92
C VAL A 121 -11.03 -1.48 -7.61
N ASP A 122 -10.22 -2.52 -7.68
CA ASP A 122 -9.57 -3.12 -6.52
C ASP A 122 -8.31 -2.33 -6.16
N VAL A 123 -8.33 -1.69 -4.99
CA VAL A 123 -7.22 -0.92 -4.44
C VAL A 123 -6.61 -1.70 -3.28
N ARG A 124 -5.29 -1.90 -3.34
CA ARG A 124 -4.51 -2.42 -2.22
C ARG A 124 -4.05 -1.25 -1.35
N VAL A 125 -4.57 -1.18 -0.13
CA VAL A 125 -4.12 -0.23 0.89
C VAL A 125 -3.05 -0.90 1.74
N VAL A 126 -1.85 -0.32 1.79
CA VAL A 126 -0.71 -0.84 2.56
C VAL A 126 -0.43 0.10 3.72
N GLU A 127 -0.58 -0.38 4.95
CA GLU A 127 -0.33 0.40 6.15
C GLU A 127 0.90 -0.13 6.89
N HIS A 128 1.80 0.78 7.25
CA HIS A 128 3.02 0.47 8.01
C HIS A 128 2.87 0.95 9.46
N LEU A 129 2.80 0.01 10.39
CA LEU A 129 2.59 0.22 11.82
C LEU A 129 3.93 0.55 12.51
N ASN A 130 4.47 1.72 12.17
CA ASN A 130 5.86 2.09 12.48
C ASN A 130 6.09 2.61 13.91
N ARG A 131 5.04 2.86 14.69
CA ARG A 131 5.18 3.46 16.03
C ARG A 131 5.96 2.58 17.00
N TRP A 132 5.70 1.28 17.00
CA TRP A 132 6.45 0.31 17.80
C TRP A 132 6.40 -1.09 17.19
N SER A 133 7.31 -1.99 17.60
CA SER A 133 7.39 -3.36 17.09
C SER A 133 6.23 -4.25 17.56
N THR A 134 5.76 -4.04 18.79
CA THR A 134 4.65 -4.79 19.36
C THR A 134 3.36 -4.00 19.17
N TRP A 135 2.45 -4.56 18.38
CA TRP A 135 1.15 -3.97 18.08
C TRP A 135 0.07 -5.04 17.94
N ARG A 136 -1.19 -4.62 18.09
CA ARG A 136 -2.36 -5.40 17.73
C ARG A 136 -3.42 -4.49 17.11
N ILE A 137 -4.10 -4.96 16.08
CA ILE A 137 -5.35 -4.33 15.63
C ILE A 137 -6.44 -4.71 16.63
N VAL A 138 -7.11 -3.72 17.19
CA VAL A 138 -8.19 -3.89 18.17
C VAL A 138 -9.53 -3.96 17.45
N ASP A 139 -9.69 -3.16 16.40
CA ASP A 139 -10.92 -3.06 15.62
C ASP A 139 -10.58 -2.71 14.16
N SER A 140 -11.39 -3.21 13.23
CA SER A 140 -11.23 -2.91 11.81
C SER A 140 -12.55 -3.07 11.06
N SER A 141 -12.83 -2.15 10.14
CA SER A 141 -14.04 -2.16 9.32
C SER A 141 -14.00 -3.18 8.17
N ASP A 142 -12.81 -3.62 7.76
CA ASP A 142 -12.59 -4.47 6.60
C ASP A 142 -11.52 -5.54 6.92
N PRO A 143 -11.57 -6.72 6.28
CA PRO A 143 -10.56 -7.74 6.50
C PRO A 143 -9.19 -7.26 6.04
N TYR A 144 -8.16 -7.59 6.83
CA TYR A 144 -6.77 -7.28 6.53
C TYR A 144 -5.89 -8.53 6.57
N GLU A 145 -4.78 -8.48 5.87
CA GLU A 145 -3.72 -9.48 5.92
C GLU A 145 -2.46 -8.86 6.53
N LYS A 146 -1.82 -9.58 7.46
CA LYS A 146 -0.50 -9.20 7.97
C LYS A 146 0.57 -9.78 7.06
N THR A 147 1.22 -8.94 6.26
CA THR A 147 2.22 -9.40 5.28
C THR A 147 3.63 -9.49 5.87
N ASP A 148 3.93 -8.69 6.90
CA ASP A 148 5.17 -8.80 7.65
C ASP A 148 4.99 -8.32 9.11
N SER A 149 6.08 -8.22 9.87
CA SER A 149 6.05 -7.82 11.29
C SER A 149 5.43 -6.44 11.56
N LYS A 150 5.39 -5.53 10.59
CA LYS A 150 4.94 -4.13 10.70
C LYS A 150 3.94 -3.71 9.61
N THR A 151 3.70 -4.54 8.61
CA THR A 151 2.84 -4.19 7.47
C THR A 151 1.53 -4.97 7.51
N ILE A 152 0.43 -4.26 7.29
CA ILE A 152 -0.88 -4.84 7.00
C ILE A 152 -1.38 -4.36 5.64
N GLU A 153 -2.16 -5.20 4.96
CA GLU A 153 -2.77 -4.89 3.68
C GLU A 153 -4.28 -5.08 3.73
N PHE A 154 -5.02 -4.11 3.18
CA PHE A 154 -6.45 -4.24 2.89
C PHE A 154 -6.67 -4.35 1.38
N ARG A 155 -7.56 -5.26 0.98
CA ARG A 155 -8.05 -5.38 -0.40
C ARG A 155 -9.42 -4.72 -0.49
N VAL A 156 -9.47 -3.53 -1.05
CA VAL A 156 -10.65 -2.68 -1.01
C VAL A 156 -11.21 -2.50 -2.42
N LYS A 157 -12.46 -2.90 -2.62
CA LYS A 157 -13.17 -2.67 -3.88
C LYS A 157 -13.88 -1.32 -3.83
N ALA A 158 -13.35 -0.32 -4.53
CA ALA A 158 -13.98 0.98 -4.66
C ALA A 158 -15.06 0.94 -5.75
N PRO A 159 -16.29 1.43 -5.48
CA PRO A 159 -17.35 1.45 -6.49
C PRO A 159 -17.03 2.44 -7.63
N PRO A 160 -17.68 2.31 -8.80
CA PRO A 160 -17.63 3.35 -9.84
C PRO A 160 -18.11 4.70 -9.32
N ASP A 161 -17.47 5.78 -9.77
CA ASP A 161 -17.81 7.18 -9.47
C ASP A 161 -18.21 7.41 -8.01
N GLY A 162 -17.42 6.87 -7.09
CA GLY A 162 -17.77 6.80 -5.69
C GLY A 162 -16.57 6.63 -4.79
N ASP A 163 -16.85 6.47 -3.50
CA ASP A 163 -15.81 6.33 -2.48
C ASP A 163 -16.08 5.19 -1.52
N LYS A 164 -14.99 4.68 -0.93
CA LYS A 164 -15.00 3.63 0.08
C LYS A 164 -13.98 3.99 1.14
N ALA A 165 -14.40 3.97 2.40
CA ALA A 165 -13.53 4.15 3.55
C ALA A 165 -13.19 2.81 4.20
N VAL A 166 -11.96 2.71 4.69
CA VAL A 166 -11.48 1.67 5.60
C VAL A 166 -11.06 2.35 6.89
N ALA A 167 -11.54 1.86 8.02
CA ALA A 167 -11.15 2.33 9.34
C ALA A 167 -10.51 1.18 10.14
N TYR A 168 -9.48 1.50 10.92
CA TYR A 168 -8.91 0.56 11.86
C TYR A 168 -8.36 1.25 13.09
N HIS A 169 -8.33 0.51 14.20
CA HIS A 169 -7.76 0.94 15.47
C HIS A 169 -6.63 0.00 15.87
N VAL A 170 -5.46 0.57 16.15
CA VAL A 170 -4.24 -0.16 16.52
C VAL A 170 -3.80 0.25 17.92
N ARG A 171 -3.41 -0.75 18.73
CA ARG A 171 -2.74 -0.55 20.01
C ARG A 171 -1.29 -1.01 19.92
N TYR A 172 -0.38 -0.17 20.34
CA TYR A 172 1.04 -0.44 20.53
C TYR A 172 1.37 -0.58 22.03
N SER A 173 2.36 -1.39 22.36
CA SER A 173 2.87 -1.57 23.73
C SER A 173 4.39 -1.73 23.73
N TRP A 174 5.09 -1.20 24.74
CA TRP A 174 6.55 -1.26 24.83
C TRP A 174 7.07 -1.48 26.25
#